data_AF-A0A8T4JYF4-F1
#
_entry.id   AF-A0A8T4JYF4-F1
#
_cell.length_a   1.000
_cell.length_b   1.000
_cell.length_c   1.000
_cell.angle_alpha   90.00
_cell.angle_beta   90.00
_cell.angle_gamma   90.00
#
_symmetry.space_group_name_H-M   'P 1'
#
loop_
_entity.id
_entity.type
_entity.pdbx_description
1 polymer ?
#
loop_
_entity_poly.entity_id
_entity_poly.type
_entity_poly.pdbx_seq_one_letter_code
_entity_poly.pdbx_strand_id
1 'polypeptide(L)'
;MFLIKLLVLPLVAVVTLIQWVAIFLTSFSAIIFDLLAGMIFMITLAGLLFGVCTGMEALKMLAVSFAIFSIHQIAEWLIERIVDINYGLRDFIKS
;
A
#
# COMPACT_ATOMS: atom_id res chain seq x y z
N MET A 1 -34.77 11.99 -3.54
CA MET A 1 -33.47 12.27 -2.90
C MET A 1 -33.32 11.62 -1.52
N PHE A 2 -34.35 11.63 -0.66
CA PHE A 2 -34.30 11.04 0.69
C PHE A 2 -34.06 9.51 0.73
N LEU A 3 -34.71 8.74 -0.17
CA LEU A 3 -34.52 7.27 -0.27
C LEU A 3 -33.07 6.89 -0.61
N ILE A 4 -32.40 7.69 -1.46
CA ILE A 4 -31.02 7.45 -1.87
C ILE A 4 -30.07 7.77 -0.70
N LYS A 5 -30.29 8.88 0.02
CA LYS A 5 -29.51 9.19 1.24
C LYS A 5 -29.63 8.09 2.31
N LEU A 6 -30.82 7.50 2.47
CA LEU A 6 -31.03 6.39 3.40
C LEU A 6 -30.25 5.12 3.00
N LEU A 7 -30.11 4.85 1.69
CA LEU A 7 -29.36 3.71 1.17
C LEU A 7 -27.84 3.96 1.12
N VAL A 8 -27.40 5.21 1.02
CA VAL A 8 -25.97 5.58 1.06
C VAL A 8 -25.42 5.45 2.49
N LEU A 9 -26.25 5.54 3.52
CA LEU A 9 -25.85 5.37 4.91
C LEU A 9 -25.21 3.99 5.22
N PRO A 10 -25.86 2.84 4.89
CA PRO A 10 -25.24 1.54 5.04
C PRO A 10 -24.05 1.34 4.09
N LEU A 11 -24.08 1.94 2.89
CA LEU A 11 -22.96 1.87 1.95
C LEU A 11 -21.70 2.53 2.52
N VAL A 12 -21.80 3.70 3.14
CA VAL A 12 -20.67 4.37 3.81
C VAL A 12 -20.13 3.49 4.93
N ALA A 13 -20.98 2.85 5.72
CA ALA A 13 -20.55 1.95 6.78
C ALA A 13 -19.76 0.73 6.23
N VAL A 14 -20.24 0.12 5.15
CA VAL A 14 -19.55 -1.00 4.47
C VAL A 14 -18.20 -0.54 3.92
N VAL A 15 -18.16 0.59 3.21
CA VAL A 15 -16.91 1.13 2.65
C VAL A 15 -15.93 1.53 3.76
N THR A 16 -16.40 2.04 4.90
CA THR A 16 -15.55 2.31 6.07
C THR A 16 -14.99 1.01 6.67
N LEU A 17 -15.79 -0.04 6.81
CA LEU A 17 -15.28 -1.34 7.28
C LEU A 17 -14.21 -1.91 6.35
N ILE A 18 -14.42 -1.84 5.04
CA ILE A 18 -13.43 -2.27 4.05
C ILE A 18 -12.14 -1.46 4.18
N GLN A 19 -12.23 -0.14 4.35
CA GLN A 19 -11.04 0.70 4.59
C GLN A 19 -10.30 0.29 5.85
N TRP A 20 -10.99 0.07 6.96
CA TRP A 20 -10.35 -0.34 8.22
C TRP A 20 -9.58 -1.64 8.04
N VAL A 21 -10.19 -2.63 7.39
CA VAL A 21 -9.52 -3.91 7.09
C VAL A 21 -8.34 -3.71 6.13
N ALA A 22 -8.50 -2.89 5.09
CA ALA A 22 -7.44 -2.61 4.12
C ALA A 22 -6.25 -1.87 4.74
N ILE A 23 -6.51 -0.86 5.58
CA ILE A 23 -5.48 -0.13 6.35
C ILE A 23 -4.75 -1.10 7.27
N PHE A 24 -5.48 -1.89 8.05
CA PHE A 24 -4.88 -2.85 8.96
C PHE A 24 -3.96 -3.85 8.23
N LEU A 25 -4.45 -4.44 7.14
CA LEU A 25 -3.69 -5.41 6.36
C LEU A 25 -2.48 -4.75 5.69
N THR A 26 -2.64 -3.54 5.15
CA THR A 26 -1.56 -2.83 4.46
C THR A 26 -0.52 -2.31 5.43
N SER A 27 -0.88 -1.85 6.63
CA SER A 27 0.09 -1.46 7.66
C SER A 27 0.92 -2.65 8.15
N PHE A 28 0.34 -3.84 8.27
CA PHE A 28 1.11 -5.04 8.60
C PHE A 28 2.01 -5.49 7.43
N SER A 29 1.45 -5.46 6.22
CA SER A 29 2.14 -5.76 4.96
C SER A 29 3.32 -4.81 4.72
N ALA A 30 3.14 -3.52 5.02
CA ALA A 30 4.14 -2.46 4.95
C ALA A 30 5.40 -2.86 5.69
N ILE A 31 5.24 -3.14 6.98
CA ILE A 31 6.36 -3.44 7.86
C ILE A 31 7.15 -4.64 7.33
N ILE A 32 6.47 -5.67 6.83
CA ILE A 32 7.14 -6.88 6.33
C ILE A 32 7.81 -6.65 4.97
N PHE A 33 7.11 -6.10 3.98
CA PHE A 33 7.64 -5.94 2.63
C PHE A 33 8.68 -4.83 2.53
N ASP A 34 8.48 -3.73 3.25
CA ASP A 34 9.43 -2.61 3.32
C ASP A 34 10.72 -3.04 4.01
N LEU A 35 10.61 -3.74 5.15
CA LEU A 35 11.77 -4.31 5.84
C LEU A 35 12.47 -5.36 4.97
N LEU A 36 11.72 -6.25 4.30
CA LEU A 36 12.31 -7.26 3.42
C LEU A 36 13.04 -6.63 2.24
N ALA A 37 12.43 -5.65 1.57
CA ALA A 37 13.06 -4.90 0.48
C ALA A 37 14.32 -4.17 0.97
N GLY A 38 14.24 -3.51 2.13
CA GLY A 38 15.36 -2.84 2.78
C GLY A 38 16.50 -3.80 3.14
N MET A 39 16.19 -4.99 3.64
CA MET A 39 17.21 -6.02 3.92
C MET A 39 17.90 -6.49 2.64
N ILE A 40 17.14 -6.82 1.59
CA ILE A 40 17.71 -7.24 0.30
C ILE A 40 18.59 -6.13 -0.28
N PHE A 41 18.15 -4.88 -0.19
CA PHE A 41 18.92 -3.71 -0.61
C PHE A 41 20.24 -3.59 0.15
N MET A 42 20.21 -3.67 1.48
CA MET A 42 21.40 -3.56 2.33
C MET A 42 22.38 -4.71 2.10
N ILE A 43 21.89 -5.95 1.97
CA ILE A 43 22.72 -7.12 1.66
C ILE A 43 23.36 -6.98 0.28
N THR A 44 22.60 -6.51 -0.71
CA THR A 44 23.10 -6.27 -2.07
C THR A 44 24.18 -5.20 -2.09
N LEU A 45 23.98 -4.10 -1.36
CA LEU A 45 24.95 -3.03 -1.25
C LEU A 45 26.22 -3.49 -0.53
N ALA A 46 26.08 -4.24 0.56
CA ALA A 46 27.22 -4.86 1.25
C ALA A 46 27.98 -5.82 0.32
N GLY A 47 27.27 -6.69 -0.40
CA GLY A 47 27.86 -7.61 -1.37
C GLY A 47 28.62 -6.91 -2.50
N LEU A 48 28.13 -5.76 -2.95
CA LEU A 48 28.82 -4.91 -3.93
C LEU A 48 30.08 -4.26 -3.35
N LEU A 49 30.00 -3.70 -2.14
CA LEU A 49 31.11 -3.03 -1.45
C LEU A 49 32.25 -3.99 -1.08
N PHE A 50 31.91 -5.22 -0.67
CA PHE A 50 32.89 -6.26 -0.38
C PHE A 50 33.40 -6.99 -1.64
N GLY A 51 32.90 -6.63 -2.83
CA GLY A 51 33.29 -7.25 -4.10
C GLY A 51 32.84 -8.71 -4.26
N VAL A 52 31.86 -9.15 -3.46
CA VAL A 52 31.28 -10.50 -3.47
C VAL A 52 30.31 -10.68 -4.65
N CYS A 53 29.65 -9.59 -5.07
CA CYS A 53 28.70 -9.58 -6.18
C CYS A 53 29.20 -8.67 -7.31
N THR A 54 28.98 -9.08 -8.56
CA THR A 54 29.26 -8.20 -9.70
C THR A 54 28.23 -7.06 -9.78
N GLY A 55 28.62 -5.91 -10.35
CA GLY A 55 27.70 -4.77 -10.48
C GLY A 55 26.39 -5.11 -11.20
N MET A 56 26.44 -6.00 -12.20
CA MET A 56 25.25 -6.48 -12.92
C MET A 56 24.34 -7.35 -12.04
N GLU A 57 24.90 -8.24 -11.23
CA GLU A 57 24.12 -9.09 -10.31
C GLU A 57 23.49 -8.27 -9.20
N ALA A 58 24.25 -7.32 -8.64
CA ALA A 58 23.74 -6.39 -7.64
C ALA A 58 22.55 -5.59 -8.20
N LEU A 59 22.64 -5.11 -9.45
CA LEU A 59 21.57 -4.36 -10.09
C LEU A 59 20.30 -5.20 -10.27
N LYS A 60 20.43 -6.50 -10.60
CA LYS A 60 19.29 -7.42 -10.68
C LYS A 60 18.64 -7.65 -9.31
N MET A 61 19.42 -7.84 -8.26
CA MET A 61 18.89 -8.01 -6.90
C MET A 61 18.22 -6.73 -6.38
N LEU A 62 18.79 -5.57 -6.71
CA LEU A 62 18.20 -4.26 -6.43
C LEU A 62 16.85 -4.08 -7.14
N ALA A 63 16.76 -4.48 -8.40
CA ALA A 63 15.52 -4.42 -9.16
C ALA A 63 14.42 -5.28 -8.51
N VAL A 64 14.78 -6.45 -7.97
CA VAL A 64 13.85 -7.30 -7.23
C VAL A 64 13.39 -6.64 -5.93
N SER A 65 14.30 -6.05 -5.13
CA SER A 65 13.89 -5.33 -3.91
C SER A 65 12.98 -4.15 -4.23
N PHE A 66 13.26 -3.41 -5.30
CA PHE A 66 12.41 -2.31 -5.77
C PHE A 66 11.02 -2.79 -6.22
N ALA A 67 10.95 -3.93 -6.91
CA ALA A 67 9.66 -4.50 -7.32
C ALA A 67 8.80 -4.89 -6.11
N ILE A 68 9.42 -5.48 -5.08
CA ILE A 68 8.73 -5.85 -3.84
C ILE A 68 8.22 -4.59 -3.11
N PHE A 69 9.06 -3.56 -2.99
CA PHE A 69 8.70 -2.28 -2.40
C PHE A 69 7.55 -1.59 -3.16
N SER A 70 7.55 -1.67 -4.49
CA SER A 70 6.53 -1.06 -5.34
C SER A 70 5.12 -1.62 -5.08
N ILE A 71 5.01 -2.93 -4.80
CA ILE A 71 3.73 -3.57 -4.47
C ILE A 71 3.12 -2.96 -3.20
N HIS A 72 3.97 -2.70 -2.21
CA HIS A 72 3.52 -2.06 -0.99
C HIS A 72 3.03 -0.63 -1.23
N GLN A 73 3.80 0.18 -1.96
CA GLN A 73 3.43 1.57 -2.29
C GLN A 73 2.09 1.67 -3.04
N ILE A 74 1.81 0.72 -3.94
CA ILE A 74 0.55 0.67 -4.69
C ILE A 74 -0.63 0.36 -3.76
N ALA A 75 -0.43 -0.46 -2.73
CA ALA A 75 -1.46 -0.77 -1.74
C ALA A 75 -1.84 0.47 -0.91
N GLU A 76 -0.85 1.27 -0.50
CA GLU A 76 -1.12 2.54 0.20
C GLU A 76 -1.90 3.53 -0.68
N TRP A 77 -1.48 3.70 -1.94
CA TRP A 77 -2.18 4.53 -2.91
C TRP A 77 -3.64 4.09 -3.12
N LEU A 78 -3.89 2.78 -3.16
CA LEU A 78 -5.24 2.24 -3.32
C LEU A 78 -6.13 2.60 -2.12
N ILE A 79 -5.60 2.57 -0.91
CA ILE A 79 -6.35 2.93 0.31
C ILE A 79 -6.75 4.39 0.27
N GLU A 80 -5.84 5.30 -0.08
CA GLU A 80 -6.15 6.73 -0.20
C GLU A 80 -7.33 6.95 -1.16
N ARG A 81 -7.39 6.19 -2.25
CA ARG A 81 -8.49 6.26 -3.21
C ARG A 81 -9.83 5.78 -2.63
N ILE A 82 -9.81 4.73 -1.80
CA ILE A 82 -11.01 4.24 -1.12
C ILE A 82 -11.48 5.27 -0.06
N VAL A 83 -10.54 5.93 0.61
CA VAL A 83 -10.83 7.02 1.57
C VAL A 83 -11.49 8.20 0.87
N ASP A 84 -10.96 8.64 -0.27
CA ASP A 84 -11.52 9.72 -1.10
C ASP A 84 -12.97 9.42 -1.52
N ILE A 85 -13.26 8.19 -1.94
CA ILE A 85 -14.62 7.75 -2.28
C ILE A 85 -15.54 7.78 -1.06
N ASN A 86 -15.07 7.35 0.11
CA ASN A 86 -15.88 7.39 1.35
C ASN A 86 -16.19 8.82 1.77
N TYR A 87 -15.22 9.73 1.64
CA TYR A 87 -15.42 11.16 1.87
C TYR A 87 -16.45 11.75 0.90
N GLY A 88 -16.36 11.45 -0.39
CA GLY A 88 -17.34 11.90 -1.39
C GLY A 88 -18.77 11.39 -1.11
N LEU A 89 -18.90 10.13 -0.68
CA LEU A 89 -20.20 9.56 -0.27
C LEU A 89 -20.76 10.24 0.99
N ARG A 90 -19.90 10.58 1.96
CA ARG A 90 -20.29 11.29 3.19
C ARG A 90 -20.70 12.73 2.91
N ASP A 91 -20.02 13.41 2.00
CA ASP A 91 -20.37 14.77 1.58
C ASP A 91 -21.75 14.79 0.88
N PHE A 92 -22.02 13.82 0.01
CA PHE A 92 -23.31 13.66 -0.65
C PHE A 92 -24.48 13.40 0.31
N ILE A 93 -24.24 12.76 1.47
CA ILE A 93 -25.27 12.64 2.51
C ILE A 93 -25.52 13.98 3.21
N LYS A 94 -24.49 14.81 3.40
CA LYS A 94 -24.58 16.10 4.09
C LYS A 94 -25.18 17.21 3.24
N SER A 95 -24.92 17.22 1.92
CA SER A 95 -25.50 18.14 0.92
C SER A 95 -26.97 17.85 0.66
#